data_AF-A0A158P5Q7-F1
#
_entry.id   AF-A0A158P5Q7-F1
#
_cell.length_a   1.000
_cell.length_b   1.000
_cell.length_c   1.000
_cell.angle_alpha   90.00
_cell.angle_beta   90.00
_cell.angle_gamma   90.00
#
_symmetry.space_group_name_H-M   'P 1'
#
loop_
_entity.id
_entity.type
_entity.pdbx_description
1 polymer ?
#
loop_
_entity_poly.entity_id
_entity_poly.type
_entity_poly.pdbx_seq_one_letter_code
_entity_poly.pdbx_strand_id
1 'polypeptide(L)'
;MKGRNEMNMLSACLDGHIEVMGFKPLGGLLLEVKRLKRFLKCHELRKQIQGRVGRLYFAKADISNCYASVDRGILRKALQMLIGDRMMYVVYGYGKFSKMANVCVHRAGPTYDTAVKSLLKAMKQKKLKDVTAIPVRTEVIEGPQLVETVMSLLEGIRLSLDNSGTLYTMGKGVPPGFILSPRLAHIYVLYFEHTVWKRLSRRTCMLRYVDDYLVCSYIRSEVEKILTALHTPNAFGISARESKCQVCFIRSVMIT
;
A
#
# COMPACT_ATOMS: atom_id res chain seq x y z
N MET A 1 23.21 -13.52 -3.91
CA MET A 1 22.27 -13.93 -2.85
C MET A 1 22.16 -12.95 -1.67
N LYS A 2 23.23 -12.25 -1.24
CA LYS A 2 23.16 -11.26 -0.13
C LYS A 2 22.11 -10.15 -0.32
N GLY A 3 22.02 -9.54 -1.50
CA GLY A 3 21.09 -8.42 -1.72
C GLY A 3 19.60 -8.75 -1.65
N ARG A 4 19.17 -10.00 -1.91
CA ARG A 4 17.73 -10.34 -1.88
C ARG A 4 17.18 -10.44 -0.46
N ASN A 5 17.99 -10.95 0.48
CA ASN A 5 17.58 -11.06 1.88
C ASN A 5 17.47 -9.69 2.54
N GLU A 6 18.42 -8.79 2.22
CA GLU A 6 18.38 -7.40 2.67
C GLU A 6 17.12 -6.67 2.17
N MET A 7 16.79 -6.79 0.88
CA MET A 7 15.57 -6.19 0.32
C MET A 7 14.29 -6.75 0.96
N ASN A 8 14.27 -8.03 1.30
CA ASN A 8 13.13 -8.64 2.01
C ASN A 8 13.03 -8.15 3.46
N MET A 9 14.17 -7.91 4.12
CA MET A 9 14.23 -7.35 5.47
C MET A 9 13.71 -5.91 5.48
N LEU A 10 14.18 -5.05 4.57
CA LEU A 10 13.67 -3.68 4.40
C LEU A 10 12.18 -3.67 4.07
N SER A 11 11.73 -4.58 3.19
CA SER A 11 10.31 -4.77 2.88
C SER A 11 9.49 -5.09 4.13
N ALA A 12 9.95 -6.03 4.96
CA ALA A 12 9.27 -6.41 6.18
C ALA A 12 9.22 -5.26 7.19
N CYS A 13 10.30 -4.46 7.26
CA CYS A 13 10.37 -3.28 8.12
C CYS A 13 9.35 -2.22 7.71
N LEU A 14 9.26 -1.90 6.41
CA LEU A 14 8.25 -0.98 5.87
C LEU A 14 6.82 -1.47 6.14
N ASP A 15 6.55 -2.76 5.91
CA ASP A 15 5.24 -3.37 6.20
C ASP A 15 4.90 -3.23 7.70
N GLY A 16 5.87 -3.46 8.59
CA GLY A 16 5.71 -3.29 10.03
C GLY A 16 5.36 -1.86 10.44
N HIS A 17 5.99 -0.84 9.85
CA HIS A 17 5.63 0.57 10.11
C HIS A 17 4.23 0.92 9.61
N ILE A 18 3.84 0.42 8.43
CA ILE A 18 2.48 0.61 7.90
C ILE A 18 1.44 0.03 8.87
N GLU A 19 1.68 -1.18 9.38
CA GLU A 19 0.80 -1.85 10.34
C GLU A 19 0.71 -1.10 11.67
N VAL A 20 1.85 -0.66 12.23
CA VAL A 20 1.88 0.09 13.51
C VAL A 20 1.14 1.42 13.41
N MET A 21 1.24 2.11 12.27
CA MET A 21 0.51 3.36 12.03
C MET A 21 -0.99 3.14 11.80
N GLY A 22 -1.46 1.89 11.78
CA GLY A 22 -2.84 1.54 11.47
C GLY A 22 -3.22 1.88 10.02
N PHE A 23 -2.23 2.06 9.16
CA PHE A 23 -2.45 2.26 7.75
C PHE A 23 -2.79 0.95 7.07
N LYS A 24 -3.47 1.08 5.94
CA LYS A 24 -3.84 -0.07 5.13
C LYS A 24 -2.57 -0.75 4.61
N PRO A 25 -2.42 -2.08 4.74
CA PRO A 25 -1.28 -2.79 4.19
C PRO A 25 -1.38 -2.89 2.67
N LEU A 26 -0.23 -3.04 2.01
CA LEU A 26 -0.16 -3.40 0.60
C LEU A 26 -0.89 -4.74 0.39
N GLY A 27 -1.80 -4.79 -0.60
CA GLY A 27 -2.62 -5.98 -0.84
C GLY A 27 -3.76 -6.19 0.18
N GLY A 28 -4.03 -5.23 1.07
CA GLY A 28 -5.15 -5.24 2.02
C GLY A 28 -6.56 -5.16 1.39
N LEU A 29 -6.71 -5.52 0.11
CA LEU A 29 -7.94 -5.44 -0.66
C LEU A 29 -9.10 -6.19 0.01
N LEU A 30 -8.83 -7.35 0.63
CA LEU A 30 -9.87 -8.15 1.27
C LEU A 30 -10.57 -7.40 2.42
N LEU A 31 -9.81 -6.65 3.23
CA LEU A 31 -10.38 -5.85 4.33
C LEU A 31 -11.28 -4.74 3.78
N GLU A 32 -10.86 -4.15 2.68
CA GLU A 32 -11.57 -3.05 2.05
C GLU A 32 -12.83 -3.53 1.35
N VAL A 33 -12.77 -4.65 0.63
CA VAL A 33 -13.94 -5.32 0.05
C VAL A 33 -14.95 -5.65 1.15
N LYS A 34 -14.50 -6.14 2.33
CA LYS A 34 -15.39 -6.34 3.48
C LYS A 34 -16.03 -5.04 3.96
N ARG A 35 -15.29 -3.92 3.98
CA ARG A 35 -15.80 -2.58 4.30
C ARG A 35 -16.87 -2.14 3.30
N LEU A 36 -16.62 -2.29 2.01
CA LEU A 36 -17.57 -1.95 0.95
C LEU A 36 -18.84 -2.79 1.03
N LYS A 37 -18.71 -4.12 1.19
CA LYS A 37 -19.86 -5.02 1.38
C LYS A 37 -20.71 -4.59 2.59
N ARG A 38 -20.07 -4.24 3.70
CA ARG A 38 -20.78 -3.73 4.89
C ARG A 38 -21.48 -2.40 4.59
N PHE A 39 -20.82 -1.48 3.91
CA PHE A 39 -21.39 -0.18 3.54
C PHE A 39 -22.65 -0.34 2.67
N LEU A 40 -22.58 -1.19 1.65
CA LEU A 40 -23.72 -1.50 0.77
C LEU A 40 -24.84 -2.25 1.50
N LYS A 41 -24.52 -3.20 2.38
CA LYS A 41 -25.53 -3.86 3.22
C LYS A 41 -26.28 -2.87 4.11
N CYS A 42 -25.57 -1.91 4.72
CA CYS A 42 -26.19 -0.85 5.51
C CYS A 42 -27.07 0.08 4.66
N HIS A 43 -26.70 0.32 3.39
CA HIS A 43 -27.55 1.06 2.46
C HIS A 43 -28.89 0.34 2.24
N GLU A 44 -28.84 -0.95 1.93
CA GLU A 44 -30.04 -1.74 1.64
C GLU A 44 -30.98 -1.83 2.84
N LEU A 45 -30.42 -2.05 4.04
CA LEU A 45 -31.22 -2.06 5.28
C LEU A 45 -31.92 -0.73 5.54
N ARG A 46 -31.26 0.40 5.29
CA ARG A 46 -31.90 1.72 5.43
C ARG A 46 -33.04 1.90 4.43
N LYS A 47 -32.89 1.35 3.22
CA LYS A 47 -33.90 1.42 2.15
C LYS A 47 -35.16 0.65 2.55
N GLN A 48 -34.99 -0.50 3.18
CA GLN A 48 -36.08 -1.31 3.71
C GLN A 48 -36.80 -0.62 4.89
N ILE A 49 -36.07 -0.01 5.83
CA ILE A 49 -36.67 0.58 7.04
C ILE A 49 -37.32 1.94 6.76
N GLN A 50 -36.65 2.82 6.02
CA GLN A 50 -37.06 4.23 5.89
C GLN A 50 -37.83 4.53 4.59
N GLY A 51 -37.97 3.54 3.69
CA GLY A 51 -38.64 3.68 2.38
C GLY A 51 -37.93 4.60 1.38
N ARG A 52 -37.14 5.58 1.84
CA ARG A 52 -36.29 6.46 1.03
C ARG A 52 -34.90 6.55 1.62
N VAL A 53 -33.89 6.20 0.84
CA VAL A 53 -32.48 6.44 1.19
C VAL A 53 -31.87 7.41 0.19
N GLY A 54 -30.98 8.28 0.68
CA GLY A 54 -30.20 9.18 -0.16
C GLY A 54 -29.44 8.43 -1.26
N ARG A 55 -29.30 9.08 -2.41
CA ARG A 55 -28.59 8.54 -3.59
C ARG A 55 -27.16 8.15 -3.24
N LEU A 56 -26.71 7.02 -3.77
CA LEU A 56 -25.30 6.66 -3.78
C LEU A 56 -24.63 7.21 -5.04
N TYR A 57 -23.44 7.75 -4.86
CA TYR A 57 -22.57 8.24 -5.91
C TYR A 57 -21.35 7.33 -5.97
N PHE A 58 -21.02 6.88 -7.18
CA PHE A 58 -19.86 6.02 -7.41
C PHE A 58 -18.87 6.70 -8.34
N ALA A 59 -17.59 6.47 -8.08
CA ALA A 59 -16.53 6.80 -9.00
C ALA A 59 -15.47 5.70 -9.03
N LYS A 60 -14.97 5.43 -10.23
CA LYS A 60 -13.77 4.64 -10.47
C LYS A 60 -12.71 5.54 -11.09
N ALA A 61 -11.47 5.42 -10.64
CA ALA A 61 -10.33 6.11 -11.23
C ALA A 61 -9.09 5.20 -11.26
N ASP A 62 -8.29 5.29 -12.33
CA ASP A 62 -7.06 4.51 -12.56
C ASP A 62 -5.89 5.49 -12.52
N ILE A 63 -5.02 5.40 -11.50
CA ILE A 63 -3.84 6.26 -11.39
C ILE A 63 -2.88 5.96 -12.54
N SER A 64 -2.55 6.99 -13.32
CA SER A 64 -1.57 6.88 -14.39
C SER A 64 -0.15 6.77 -13.83
N ASN A 65 0.61 5.83 -14.37
CA ASN A 65 2.06 5.73 -14.17
C ASN A 65 2.50 5.77 -12.69
N CYS A 66 1.79 5.06 -11.81
CA CYS A 66 1.95 5.11 -10.35
C CYS A 66 3.42 4.98 -9.86
N TYR A 67 4.25 4.17 -10.53
CA TYR A 67 5.68 4.06 -10.21
C TYR A 67 6.52 5.24 -10.70
N ALA A 68 6.27 5.73 -11.92
CA ALA A 68 7.04 6.82 -12.51
C ALA A 68 6.64 8.20 -11.98
N SER A 69 5.44 8.35 -11.42
CA SER A 69 4.96 9.60 -10.84
C SER A 69 5.58 9.92 -9.47
N VAL A 70 6.20 8.93 -8.80
CA VAL A 70 6.80 9.10 -7.47
C VAL A 70 7.90 10.16 -7.49
N ASP A 71 7.67 11.28 -6.79
CA ASP A 71 8.70 12.26 -6.48
C ASP A 71 9.55 11.78 -5.30
N ARG A 72 10.88 11.74 -5.47
CA ARG A 72 11.81 11.20 -4.46
C ARG A 72 11.89 12.08 -3.21
N GLY A 73 11.73 13.40 -3.34
CA GLY A 73 11.72 14.33 -2.21
C GLY A 73 10.46 14.18 -1.37
N ILE A 74 9.30 14.06 -2.02
CA ILE A 74 8.02 13.79 -1.34
C ILE A 74 8.02 12.38 -0.74
N LEU A 75 8.59 11.37 -1.43
CA LEU A 75 8.73 10.02 -0.90
C LEU A 75 9.56 10.00 0.38
N ARG A 76 10.68 10.73 0.43
CA ARG A 76 11.50 10.86 1.64
C ARG A 76 10.68 11.41 2.81
N LYS A 77 9.89 12.47 2.57
CA LYS A 77 8.98 13.04 3.58
C LYS A 77 7.91 12.04 4.03
N ALA A 78 7.32 11.30 3.09
CA ALA A 78 6.34 10.26 3.37
C ALA A 78 6.93 9.16 4.26
N LEU A 79 8.15 8.71 3.96
CA LEU A 79 8.88 7.72 4.74
C LEU A 79 9.20 8.26 6.15
N GLN A 80 9.71 9.48 6.27
CA GLN A 80 9.98 10.11 7.56
C GLN A 80 8.72 10.24 8.42
N MET A 81 7.58 10.62 7.85
CA MET A 81 6.31 10.71 8.57
C MET A 81 5.81 9.32 9.03
N LEU A 82 5.90 8.32 8.14
CA LEU A 82 5.46 6.95 8.43
C LEU A 82 6.36 6.27 9.47
N ILE A 83 7.67 6.45 9.36
CA ILE A 83 8.67 5.70 10.12
C ILE A 83 8.97 6.45 11.43
N GLY A 84 9.26 7.74 11.38
CA GLY A 84 9.71 8.55 12.52
C GLY A 84 11.00 8.01 13.13
N ASP A 85 11.17 8.20 14.44
CA ASP A 85 12.32 7.67 15.20
C ASP A 85 12.06 6.26 15.75
N ARG A 86 10.99 5.60 15.27
CA ARG A 86 10.63 4.26 15.75
C ARG A 86 11.63 3.23 15.24
N MET A 87 12.14 2.42 16.15
CA MET A 87 12.86 1.20 15.79
C MET A 87 11.92 0.03 15.53
N MET A 88 12.40 -0.94 14.75
CA MET A 88 11.70 -2.19 14.48
C MET A 88 12.62 -3.38 14.70
N TYR A 89 12.08 -4.41 15.34
CA TYR A 89 12.69 -5.74 15.38
C TYR A 89 12.30 -6.49 14.10
N VAL A 90 13.29 -6.85 13.29
CA VAL A 90 13.09 -7.68 12.10
C VAL A 90 13.57 -9.09 12.40
N VAL A 91 12.67 -10.06 12.20
CA VAL A 91 12.93 -11.48 12.40
C VAL A 91 12.71 -12.22 11.09
N TYR A 92 13.45 -13.31 10.89
CA TYR A 92 13.14 -14.24 9.81
C TYR A 92 13.28 -15.70 10.23
N GLY A 93 12.57 -16.55 9.51
CA GLY A 93 12.63 -18.00 9.66
C GLY A 93 12.29 -18.70 8.36
N TYR A 94 12.43 -20.02 8.36
CA TYR A 94 12.18 -20.87 7.22
C TYR A 94 10.96 -21.77 7.45
N GLY A 95 10.32 -22.15 6.36
CA GLY A 95 9.32 -23.21 6.34
C GLY A 95 9.23 -23.80 4.93
N LYS A 96 8.45 -24.87 4.75
CA LYS A 96 8.36 -25.59 3.48
C LYS A 96 6.92 -25.72 3.01
N PHE A 97 6.65 -25.54 1.72
CA PHE A 97 5.34 -25.91 1.14
C PHE A 97 5.18 -27.44 1.03
N SER A 98 6.28 -28.16 0.81
CA SER A 98 6.38 -29.62 0.69
C SER A 98 7.86 -30.05 0.79
N LYS A 99 8.23 -31.28 0.40
CA LYS A 99 9.62 -31.78 0.44
C LYS A 99 10.64 -30.99 -0.40
N MET A 100 10.21 -30.04 -1.25
CA MET A 100 11.08 -29.52 -2.34
C MET A 100 11.76 -28.16 -2.09
N ALA A 101 11.23 -27.24 -1.28
CA ALA A 101 11.86 -25.91 -1.14
C ALA A 101 11.64 -25.22 0.21
N ASN A 102 12.74 -24.66 0.74
CA ASN A 102 12.72 -23.76 1.90
C ASN A 102 12.26 -22.36 1.46
N VAL A 103 11.23 -21.86 2.14
CA VAL A 103 10.69 -20.51 2.00
C VAL A 103 11.17 -19.68 3.17
N CYS A 104 11.96 -18.64 2.90
CA CYS A 104 12.29 -17.64 3.89
C CYS A 104 11.09 -16.68 4.09
N VAL A 105 10.74 -16.41 5.34
CA VAL A 105 9.71 -15.44 5.70
C VAL A 105 10.34 -14.39 6.62
N HIS A 106 10.27 -13.12 6.22
CA HIS A 106 10.70 -11.98 7.02
C HIS A 106 9.48 -11.26 7.58
N ARG A 107 9.55 -10.83 8.84
CA ARG A 107 8.55 -9.99 9.51
C ARG A 107 9.21 -8.99 10.43
N ALA A 108 8.55 -7.86 10.63
CA ALA A 108 9.00 -6.84 11.56
C ALA A 108 7.89 -6.47 12.54
N GLY A 109 8.27 -5.95 13.70
CA GLY A 109 7.35 -5.42 14.71
C GLY A 109 8.07 -4.49 15.70
N PRO A 110 7.32 -3.65 16.43
CA PRO A 110 7.89 -2.69 17.37
C PRO A 110 8.58 -3.36 18.57
N THR A 111 8.24 -4.61 18.85
CA THR A 111 8.92 -5.46 19.84
C THR A 111 9.28 -6.81 19.22
N TYR A 112 10.28 -7.49 19.78
CA TYR A 112 10.63 -8.85 19.36
C TYR A 112 9.42 -9.79 19.36
N ASP A 113 8.63 -9.82 20.44
CA ASP A 113 7.44 -10.68 20.55
C ASP A 113 6.40 -10.40 19.45
N THR A 114 6.14 -9.12 19.15
CA THR A 114 5.21 -8.77 18.05
C THR A 114 5.74 -9.22 16.68
N ALA A 115 7.04 -9.11 16.44
CA ALA A 115 7.68 -9.57 15.21
C ALA A 115 7.59 -11.10 15.07
N VAL A 116 7.85 -11.86 16.14
CA VAL A 116 7.72 -13.33 16.17
C VAL A 116 6.28 -13.78 15.96
N LYS A 117 5.31 -13.15 16.65
CA LYS A 117 3.89 -13.44 16.45
C LYS A 117 3.46 -13.21 15.00
N SER A 118 3.93 -12.11 14.38
CA SER A 118 3.68 -11.83 12.97
C SER A 118 4.31 -12.88 12.05
N LEU A 119 5.53 -13.34 12.35
CA LEU A 119 6.24 -14.40 11.61
C LEU A 119 5.45 -15.71 11.61
N LEU A 120 5.09 -16.21 12.80
CA LEU A 120 4.36 -17.46 12.96
C LEU A 120 2.97 -17.39 12.31
N LYS A 121 2.27 -16.26 12.46
CA LYS A 121 0.99 -16.01 11.78
C LYS A 121 1.14 -16.08 10.27
N ALA A 122 2.16 -15.47 9.70
CA ALA A 122 2.40 -15.49 8.26
C ALA A 122 2.77 -16.88 7.74
N MET A 123 3.58 -17.64 8.49
CA MET A 123 3.90 -19.03 8.15
C MET A 123 2.65 -19.91 8.16
N LYS A 124 1.79 -19.77 9.16
CA LYS A 124 0.49 -20.46 9.24
C LYS A 124 -0.43 -20.10 8.08
N GLN A 125 -0.54 -18.82 7.73
CA GLN A 125 -1.36 -18.36 6.60
C GLN A 125 -0.87 -18.91 5.26
N LYS A 126 0.45 -19.04 5.10
CA LYS A 126 1.08 -19.68 3.93
C LYS A 126 1.01 -21.21 3.94
N LYS A 127 0.45 -21.82 5.00
CA LYS A 127 0.36 -23.27 5.20
C LYS A 127 1.73 -23.97 5.10
N LEU A 128 2.78 -23.33 5.64
CA LEU A 128 4.12 -23.90 5.65
C LEU A 128 4.21 -25.03 6.70
N LYS A 129 4.97 -26.07 6.37
CA LYS A 129 5.38 -27.19 7.22
C LYS A 129 6.86 -27.00 7.64
N ASP A 130 7.32 -27.80 8.60
CA ASP A 130 8.71 -27.78 9.11
C ASP A 130 9.19 -26.36 9.43
N VAL A 131 8.33 -25.58 10.09
CA VAL A 131 8.57 -24.16 10.34
C VAL A 131 9.57 -23.97 11.47
N THR A 132 10.44 -22.96 11.36
CA THR A 132 11.31 -22.58 12.46
C THR A 132 10.47 -22.03 13.63
N ALA A 133 10.53 -22.70 14.79
CA ALA A 133 9.77 -22.29 15.97
C ALA A 133 10.32 -20.99 16.61
N ILE A 134 11.62 -20.77 16.49
CA ILE A 134 12.34 -19.58 16.96
C ILE A 134 12.97 -18.91 15.73
N PRO A 135 12.94 -17.57 15.60
CA PRO A 135 13.64 -16.88 14.52
C PRO A 135 15.11 -17.30 14.39
N VAL A 136 15.57 -17.42 13.16
CA VAL A 136 16.98 -17.76 12.85
C VAL A 136 17.90 -16.58 13.12
N ARG A 137 17.40 -15.36 12.91
CA ARG A 137 18.11 -14.11 13.20
C ARG A 137 17.11 -13.04 13.61
N THR A 138 17.62 -12.13 14.43
CA THR A 138 16.93 -10.92 14.85
C THR A 138 17.85 -9.74 14.56
N GLU A 139 17.31 -8.71 13.91
CA GLU A 139 18.00 -7.45 13.66
C GLU A 139 17.11 -6.32 14.19
N VAL A 140 17.73 -5.27 14.73
CA VAL A 140 17.02 -4.04 15.12
C VAL A 140 17.41 -2.98 14.11
N ILE A 141 16.42 -2.37 13.48
CA ILE A 141 16.63 -1.31 12.49
C ILE A 141 16.01 -0.03 13.04
N GLU A 142 16.82 1.02 13.11
CA GLU A 142 16.38 2.36 13.49
C GLU A 142 15.65 3.05 12.33
N GLY A 143 14.62 3.82 12.65
CA GLY A 143 13.79 4.51 11.67
C GLY A 143 14.59 5.42 10.72
N PRO A 144 15.42 6.35 11.24
CA PRO A 144 16.24 7.22 10.39
C PRO A 144 17.19 6.42 9.48
N GLN A 145 17.82 5.37 10.00
CA GLN A 145 18.70 4.49 9.24
C GLN A 145 17.94 3.77 8.10
N LEU A 146 16.72 3.30 8.36
CA LEU A 146 15.87 2.68 7.35
C LEU A 146 15.56 3.65 6.20
N VAL A 147 15.22 4.90 6.51
CA VAL A 147 14.95 5.94 5.50
C VAL A 147 16.17 6.17 4.63
N GLU A 148 17.34 6.41 5.23
CA GLU A 148 18.57 6.66 4.45
C GLU A 148 18.98 5.44 3.62
N THR A 149 18.85 4.23 4.17
CA THR A 149 19.15 2.99 3.44
C THR A 149 18.25 2.86 2.21
N VAL A 150 16.93 3.04 2.37
CA VAL A 150 15.98 2.95 1.25
C VAL A 150 16.24 4.02 0.20
N MET A 151 16.49 5.27 0.62
CA MET A 151 16.74 6.37 -0.31
C MET A 151 18.07 6.19 -1.06
N SER A 152 19.14 5.78 -0.36
CA SER A 152 20.43 5.48 -0.99
C SER A 152 20.32 4.33 -1.99
N LEU A 153 19.55 3.28 -1.67
CA LEU A 153 19.30 2.19 -2.62
C LEU A 153 18.62 2.70 -3.89
N LEU A 154 17.61 3.58 -3.79
CA LEU A 154 16.94 4.15 -4.96
C LEU A 154 17.87 5.03 -5.81
N GLU A 155 18.75 5.80 -5.18
CA GLU A 155 19.74 6.66 -5.84
C GLU A 155 20.83 5.83 -6.52
N GLY A 156 21.19 4.69 -5.93
CA GLY A 156 22.19 3.75 -6.45
C GLY A 156 21.73 2.89 -7.63
N ILE A 157 20.43 2.84 -7.94
CA ILE A 157 19.94 2.02 -9.06
C ILE A 157 20.47 2.59 -10.39
N ARG A 158 21.06 1.68 -11.17
CA ARG A 158 21.53 1.91 -12.54
C ARG A 158 20.74 1.00 -13.48
N LEU A 159 20.23 1.56 -14.56
CA LEU A 159 19.38 0.87 -15.52
C LEU A 159 20.12 0.74 -16.86
N SER A 160 20.19 -0.47 -17.40
CA SER A 160 20.58 -0.70 -18.80
C SER A 160 19.30 -0.72 -19.63
N LEU A 161 19.15 0.22 -20.56
CA LEU A 161 17.95 0.33 -21.40
C LEU A 161 18.14 -0.29 -22.78
N ASP A 162 19.39 -0.52 -23.17
CA ASP A 162 19.78 -1.06 -24.47
C ASP A 162 21.06 -1.90 -24.33
N ASN A 163 21.51 -2.45 -25.46
CA ASN A 163 22.76 -3.20 -25.57
C ASN A 163 23.99 -2.28 -25.73
N SER A 164 23.85 -0.96 -25.54
CA SER A 164 24.98 -0.02 -25.72
C SER A 164 25.98 -0.07 -24.57
N GLY A 165 25.62 -0.73 -23.45
CA GLY A 165 26.40 -0.72 -22.22
C GLY A 165 26.25 0.58 -21.40
N THR A 166 25.46 1.54 -21.89
CA THR A 166 25.21 2.80 -21.17
C THR A 166 24.30 2.57 -19.97
N LEU A 167 24.75 3.02 -18.80
CA LEU A 167 23.98 2.94 -17.56
C LEU A 167 23.28 4.27 -17.28
N TYR A 168 21.96 4.21 -17.17
CA TYR A 168 21.11 5.36 -16.88
C TYR A 168 20.75 5.41 -15.39
N THR A 169 20.58 6.63 -14.89
CA THR A 169 20.05 6.87 -13.54
C THR A 169 18.61 7.33 -13.64
N MET A 170 17.76 6.84 -12.73
CA MET A 170 16.36 7.24 -12.69
C MET A 170 16.24 8.53 -11.85
N GLY A 171 16.00 9.67 -12.50
CA GLY A 171 15.86 10.96 -11.79
C GLY A 171 14.55 11.10 -11.02
N LYS A 172 13.48 10.42 -11.47
CA LYS A 172 12.15 10.43 -10.86
C LYS A 172 11.54 9.04 -10.90
N GLY A 173 10.69 8.74 -9.93
CA GLY A 173 9.97 7.47 -9.85
C GLY A 173 10.72 6.40 -9.05
N VAL A 174 10.08 5.24 -9.00
CA VAL A 174 10.68 4.00 -8.51
C VAL A 174 10.70 2.97 -9.66
N PRO A 175 11.79 2.19 -9.83
CA PRO A 175 11.94 1.34 -10.99
C PRO A 175 11.03 0.11 -10.91
N PRO A 176 10.37 -0.28 -12.01
CA PRO A 176 9.63 -1.54 -12.06
C PRO A 176 10.61 -2.73 -11.88
N GLY A 177 10.15 -3.79 -11.21
CA GLY A 177 10.99 -4.96 -10.92
C GLY A 177 11.88 -4.86 -9.68
N PHE A 178 12.06 -3.66 -9.11
CA PHE A 178 12.71 -3.50 -7.83
C PHE A 178 11.79 -3.91 -6.67
N ILE A 179 12.30 -4.74 -5.75
CA ILE A 179 11.50 -5.43 -4.72
C ILE A 179 10.73 -4.45 -3.82
N LEU A 180 11.30 -3.27 -3.55
CA LEU A 180 10.66 -2.25 -2.70
C LEU A 180 9.65 -1.38 -3.45
N SER A 181 9.72 -1.28 -4.78
CA SER A 181 8.90 -0.33 -5.57
C SER A 181 7.40 -0.40 -5.28
N PRO A 182 6.76 -1.59 -5.16
CA PRO A 182 5.35 -1.68 -4.80
C PRO A 182 5.01 -1.04 -3.45
N ARG A 183 5.90 -1.19 -2.45
CA ARG A 183 5.72 -0.61 -1.11
C ARG A 183 5.94 0.89 -1.11
N LEU A 184 6.98 1.34 -1.80
CA LEU A 184 7.31 2.76 -1.90
C LEU A 184 6.21 3.55 -2.61
N ALA A 185 5.70 3.03 -3.74
CA ALA A 185 4.55 3.63 -4.40
C ALA A 185 3.30 3.60 -3.51
N HIS A 186 3.09 2.51 -2.77
CA HIS A 186 1.96 2.43 -1.85
C HIS A 186 2.04 3.46 -0.70
N ILE A 187 3.22 3.64 -0.09
CA ILE A 187 3.49 4.66 0.94
C ILE A 187 3.31 6.06 0.36
N TYR A 188 3.82 6.29 -0.85
CA TYR A 188 3.66 7.57 -1.54
C TYR A 188 2.18 7.93 -1.75
N VAL A 189 1.38 6.98 -2.24
CA VAL A 189 -0.05 7.19 -2.44
C VAL A 189 -0.79 7.32 -1.10
N LEU A 190 -0.42 6.56 -0.06
CA LEU A 190 -0.98 6.76 1.29
C LEU A 190 -0.72 8.18 1.80
N TYR A 191 0.47 8.72 1.55
CA TYR A 191 0.83 10.07 1.95
C TYR A 191 0.05 11.14 1.17
N PHE A 192 -0.15 10.93 -0.13
CA PHE A 192 -1.05 11.75 -0.95
C PHE A 192 -2.49 11.73 -0.40
N GLU A 193 -3.06 10.54 -0.14
CA GLU A 193 -4.41 10.37 0.40
C GLU A 193 -4.58 11.14 1.72
N HIS A 194 -3.60 11.00 2.62
CA HIS A 194 -3.61 11.68 3.92
C HIS A 194 -3.53 13.21 3.78
N THR A 195 -2.68 13.70 2.87
CA THR A 195 -2.42 15.13 2.70
C THR A 195 -3.55 15.84 1.97
N VAL A 196 -4.03 15.26 0.86
CA VAL A 196 -4.96 15.93 -0.06
C VAL A 196 -6.42 15.73 0.35
N TRP A 197 -6.81 14.52 0.73
CA TRP A 197 -8.22 14.24 1.04
C TRP A 197 -8.56 14.41 2.51
N LYS A 198 -7.56 14.38 3.40
CA LYS A 198 -7.73 14.38 4.85
C LYS A 198 -8.67 13.23 5.26
N ARG A 199 -9.29 13.32 6.44
CA ARG A 199 -10.27 12.34 6.90
C ARG A 199 -11.56 12.44 6.08
N LEU A 200 -11.80 11.45 5.21
CA LEU A 200 -13.07 11.29 4.49
C LEU A 200 -14.25 11.06 5.45
N SER A 201 -15.45 11.45 5.03
CA SER A 201 -16.68 11.23 5.79
C SER A 201 -16.93 9.75 6.05
N ARG A 202 -17.55 9.44 7.19
CA ARG A 202 -18.08 8.09 7.49
C ARG A 202 -19.17 7.65 6.50
N ARG A 203 -19.71 8.59 5.71
CA ARG A 203 -20.66 8.35 4.63
C ARG A 203 -19.99 8.04 3.29
N THR A 204 -18.67 7.87 3.28
CA THR A 204 -17.86 7.54 2.12
C THR A 204 -17.04 6.29 2.37
N CYS A 205 -17.11 5.37 1.42
CA CYS A 205 -16.29 4.19 1.35
C CYS A 205 -15.36 4.32 0.15
N MET A 206 -14.05 4.40 0.42
CA MET A 206 -13.02 4.41 -0.61
C MET A 206 -12.25 3.09 -0.54
N LEU A 207 -12.16 2.42 -1.68
CA LEU A 207 -11.28 1.30 -1.95
C LEU A 207 -10.12 1.79 -2.80
N ARG A 208 -8.91 1.33 -2.48
CA ARG A 208 -7.77 1.40 -3.39
C ARG A 208 -7.13 0.04 -3.62
N TYR A 209 -6.85 -0.31 -4.86
CA TYR A 209 -5.99 -1.43 -5.21
C TYR A 209 -4.79 -0.92 -5.99
N VAL A 210 -3.66 -0.70 -5.31
CA VAL A 210 -2.42 -0.13 -5.87
C VAL A 210 -2.66 1.21 -6.58
N ASP A 211 -3.05 1.17 -7.86
CA ASP A 211 -3.37 2.26 -8.78
C ASP A 211 -4.87 2.44 -9.07
N ASP A 212 -5.73 1.47 -8.77
CA ASP A 212 -7.18 1.59 -8.94
C ASP A 212 -7.88 2.18 -7.70
N TYR A 213 -8.76 3.15 -7.90
CA TYR A 213 -9.71 3.66 -6.92
C TYR A 213 -11.14 3.22 -7.24
N LEU A 214 -11.88 2.83 -6.21
CA LEU A 214 -13.34 2.72 -6.22
C LEU A 214 -13.90 3.50 -5.04
N VAL A 215 -14.66 4.55 -5.30
CA VAL A 215 -15.31 5.38 -4.30
C VAL A 215 -16.82 5.18 -4.37
N CYS A 216 -17.43 5.01 -3.21
CA CYS A 216 -18.88 5.01 -3.03
C CYS A 216 -19.24 5.96 -1.88
N SER A 217 -20.12 6.93 -2.11
CA SER A 217 -20.52 7.90 -1.09
C SER A 217 -21.98 8.28 -1.17
N TYR A 218 -22.56 8.70 -0.04
CA TYR A 218 -23.83 9.44 -0.01
C TYR A 218 -23.66 10.93 -0.29
N ILE A 219 -22.43 11.43 -0.33
CA ILE A 219 -22.09 12.85 -0.47
C ILE A 219 -21.44 13.06 -1.82
N ARG A 220 -22.18 13.64 -2.77
CA ARG A 220 -21.70 13.92 -4.13
C ARG A 220 -20.41 14.73 -4.13
N SER A 221 -20.35 15.78 -3.32
CA SER A 221 -19.19 16.67 -3.25
C SER A 221 -17.92 15.98 -2.74
N GLU A 222 -18.00 14.89 -1.97
CA GLU A 222 -16.80 14.11 -1.62
C GLU A 222 -16.26 13.31 -2.80
N VAL A 223 -17.15 12.75 -3.63
CA VAL A 223 -16.74 12.05 -4.86
C VAL A 223 -16.10 13.03 -5.84
N GLU A 224 -16.74 14.20 -6.02
CA GLU A 224 -16.20 15.28 -6.86
C GLU A 224 -14.86 15.79 -6.34
N LYS A 225 -14.69 15.97 -5.02
CA LYS A 225 -13.40 16.36 -4.41
C LYS A 225 -12.29 15.36 -4.73
N ILE A 226 -12.57 14.05 -4.61
CA ILE A 226 -11.59 12.99 -4.91
C ILE A 226 -11.19 13.03 -6.38
N LEU A 227 -12.17 13.08 -7.28
CA LEU A 227 -11.92 13.11 -8.73
C LEU A 227 -11.20 14.39 -9.16
N THR A 228 -11.60 15.54 -8.62
CA THR A 228 -10.95 16.83 -8.91
C THR A 228 -9.48 16.75 -8.56
N ALA A 229 -9.13 16.24 -7.37
CA ALA A 229 -7.73 16.07 -6.99
C ALA A 229 -6.92 15.12 -7.87
N LEU A 230 -7.58 14.16 -8.55
CA LEU A 230 -6.94 13.23 -9.48
C LEU A 230 -6.87 13.76 -10.92
N HIS A 231 -7.70 14.73 -11.30
CA HIS A 231 -7.68 15.34 -12.62
C HIS A 231 -6.90 16.65 -12.65
N THR A 232 -6.78 17.36 -11.52
CA THR A 232 -6.01 18.59 -11.46
C THR A 232 -4.53 18.30 -11.20
N PRO A 233 -3.61 19.05 -11.84
CA PRO A 233 -2.20 19.01 -11.49
C PRO A 233 -1.99 19.27 -10.00
N ASN A 234 -1.20 18.40 -9.35
CA ASN A 234 -0.89 18.50 -7.93
C ASN A 234 0.60 18.25 -7.71
N ALA A 235 1.11 18.69 -6.56
CA ALA A 235 2.53 18.59 -6.20
C ALA A 235 3.06 17.14 -6.20
N PHE A 236 2.18 16.14 -6.05
CA PHE A 236 2.56 14.72 -6.05
C PHE A 236 2.71 14.15 -7.46
N GLY A 237 2.27 14.86 -8.50
CA GLY A 237 2.26 14.36 -9.88
C GLY A 237 1.37 13.12 -10.06
N ILE A 238 0.45 12.85 -9.13
CA ILE A 238 -0.52 11.75 -9.23
C ILE A 238 -1.69 12.25 -10.06
N SER A 239 -2.03 11.55 -11.14
CA SER A 239 -3.21 11.85 -11.94
C SER A 239 -3.95 10.58 -12.30
N ALA A 240 -5.26 10.68 -12.51
CA ALA A 240 -6.06 9.57 -13.04
C ALA A 240 -6.09 9.61 -14.58
N ARG A 241 -6.15 8.43 -15.19
CA ARG A 241 -6.36 8.30 -16.63
C ARG A 241 -7.81 8.60 -16.96
N GLU A 242 -8.07 9.73 -17.61
CA GLU A 242 -9.44 10.19 -17.92
C GLU A 242 -10.25 9.12 -18.67
N SER A 243 -9.65 8.45 -19.66
CA SER A 243 -10.32 7.41 -20.46
C SER A 243 -10.77 6.18 -19.66
N LYS A 244 -10.28 6.00 -18.43
CA LYS A 244 -10.67 4.91 -17.52
C LYS A 244 -11.44 5.39 -16.30
N CYS A 245 -11.69 6.69 -16.20
CA CYS A 245 -12.50 7.23 -15.12
C CYS A 245 -13.98 7.04 -15.45
N GLN A 246 -14.72 6.50 -14.49
CA GLN A 246 -16.16 6.29 -14.63
C GLN A 246 -16.85 6.90 -13.43
N VAL A 247 -17.89 7.68 -13.68
CA VAL A 247 -18.65 8.33 -12.63
C VAL A 247 -20.12 8.01 -12.82
N CYS A 248 -20.70 7.40 -11.79
CA CYS A 248 -22.10 7.09 -11.75
C CYS A 248 -22.75 7.97 -10.68
N PHE A 249 -23.34 9.06 -11.14
CA PHE A 249 -24.27 9.85 -10.36
C PHE A 249 -25.69 9.45 -10.75
N ILE A 250 -26.10 8.16 -10.71
CA ILE A 250 -27.41 7.68 -11.21
C ILE A 250 -28.45 7.54 -10.06
N ARG A 251 -29.72 7.84 -10.35
CA ARG A 251 -30.87 7.72 -9.44
C ARG A 251 -31.17 6.22 -9.41
N SER A 252 -30.83 5.55 -8.30
CA SER A 252 -31.12 4.14 -8.06
C SER A 252 -30.26 3.18 -8.89
N VAL A 253 -29.38 2.44 -8.22
CA VAL A 253 -28.79 1.21 -8.78
C VAL A 253 -29.57 0.05 -8.17
N MET A 254 -30.33 -0.69 -8.99
CA MET A 254 -30.70 -2.07 -8.65
C MET A 254 -29.45 -2.91 -8.86
N ILE A 255 -28.92 -3.45 -7.77
CA ILE A 255 -27.91 -4.50 -7.82
C ILE A 255 -28.71 -5.80 -7.86
N THR A 256 -28.80 -6.42 -9.04
CA THR A 256 -29.19 -7.83 -9.19
C THR A 256 -28.05 -8.74 -8.79
#